data_AF-A0AAD0RVB7-F1
#
_entry.id   AF-A0AAD0RVB7-F1
#
_cell.length_a   1.000
_cell.length_b   1.000
_cell.length_c   1.000
_cell.angle_alpha   90.00
_cell.angle_beta   90.00
_cell.angle_gamma   90.00
#
_symmetry.space_group_name_H-M   'P 1'
#
loop_
_entity.id
_entity.type
_entity.pdbx_description
1 polymer ?
#
loop_
_entity_poly.entity_id
_entity_poly.type
_entity_poly.pdbx_seq_one_letter_code
_entity_poly.pdbx_strand_id
1 'polypeptide(L)'
;MQHSHKFPRRRRYKLHSLEQQEALLPFVRLCPGRTYRHYWQMPAPRKDYPADSAYGRECAAHLLQWMKDNREYVGKGLLSRVARDIDFDDRDGRGQWMGFFNYLEIMMLLGADRVRVYRHVDSQHQLYLALGQRLKLEARFRRIRLRNR
;
A
#
# COMPACT_ATOMS: atom_id res chain seq x y z
N MET A 1 -31.72 -3.50 -12.70
CA MET A 1 -30.96 -2.28 -13.03
C MET A 1 -29.47 -2.58 -12.84
N GLN A 2 -28.68 -2.67 -13.92
CA GLN A 2 -27.23 -2.85 -13.81
C GLN A 2 -26.59 -1.51 -13.41
N HIS A 3 -26.12 -1.40 -12.17
CA HIS A 3 -25.27 -0.28 -11.80
C HIS A 3 -23.92 -0.44 -12.52
N SER A 4 -23.73 0.31 -13.62
CA SER A 4 -22.40 0.54 -14.16
C SER A 4 -21.60 1.30 -13.10
N HIS A 5 -20.79 0.60 -12.30
CA HIS A 5 -19.86 1.26 -11.38
C HIS A 5 -18.88 2.09 -12.20
N LYS A 6 -19.14 3.39 -12.28
CA LYS A 6 -18.23 4.36 -12.87
C LYS A 6 -16.91 4.30 -12.10
N PHE A 7 -15.80 4.33 -12.82
CA PHE A 7 -14.49 4.36 -12.19
C PHE A 7 -14.39 5.52 -11.19
N PRO A 8 -13.66 5.32 -10.07
CA PRO A 8 -13.39 6.39 -9.13
C PRO A 8 -12.72 7.58 -9.84
N ARG A 9 -13.02 8.81 -9.37
CA ARG A 9 -12.40 10.01 -9.95
C ARG A 9 -10.92 10.07 -9.59
N ARG A 10 -10.07 10.00 -10.60
CA ARG A 10 -8.61 10.23 -10.51
C ARG A 10 -8.31 11.55 -9.79
N ARG A 11 -7.27 11.54 -8.95
CA ARG A 11 -6.86 12.69 -8.13
C ARG A 11 -5.40 12.60 -7.74
N ARG A 12 -4.87 13.73 -7.25
CA ARG A 12 -3.63 13.79 -6.48
C ARG A 12 -3.92 13.56 -4.99
N TYR A 13 -2.94 13.05 -4.28
CA TYR A 13 -3.02 12.75 -2.84
C TYR A 13 -2.02 13.64 -2.09
N LYS A 14 -2.33 14.93 -1.91
CA LYS A 14 -1.43 15.92 -1.29
C LYS A 14 -2.07 16.62 -0.08
N LEU A 15 -2.57 15.86 0.90
CA LEU A 15 -3.11 16.44 2.16
C LEU A 15 -2.08 16.39 3.30
N HIS A 16 -2.29 17.18 4.36
CA HIS A 16 -1.29 17.36 5.42
C HIS A 16 -0.96 16.13 6.27
N SER A 17 -1.83 15.11 6.34
CA SER A 17 -1.57 13.89 7.11
C SER A 17 -1.86 12.60 6.35
N LEU A 18 -1.00 11.59 6.50
CA LEU A 18 -1.08 10.31 5.80
C LEU A 18 -2.41 9.57 6.03
N GLU A 19 -2.86 9.50 7.28
CA GLU A 19 -4.08 8.78 7.65
C GLU A 19 -5.31 9.35 6.94
N GLN A 20 -5.35 10.67 6.75
CA GLN A 20 -6.41 11.34 6.00
C GLN A 20 -6.31 11.06 4.50
N GLN A 21 -5.10 10.85 3.98
CA GLN A 21 -4.90 10.59 2.56
C GLN A 21 -5.21 9.16 2.15
N GLU A 22 -4.84 8.16 2.97
CA GLU A 22 -5.19 6.76 2.69
C GLU A 22 -6.71 6.59 2.62
N ALA A 23 -7.47 7.36 3.41
CA ALA A 23 -8.93 7.40 3.36
C ALA A 23 -9.52 7.85 2.02
N LEU A 24 -8.73 8.53 1.18
CA LEU A 24 -9.15 8.98 -0.15
C LEU A 24 -8.95 7.90 -1.22
N LEU A 25 -8.29 6.79 -0.92
CA LEU A 25 -8.21 5.66 -1.83
C LEU A 25 -9.61 5.08 -2.03
N PRO A 26 -9.99 4.73 -3.27
CA PRO A 26 -11.38 4.41 -3.60
C PRO A 26 -11.89 3.12 -2.95
N PHE A 27 -10.96 2.27 -2.50
CA PHE A 27 -11.21 0.99 -1.84
C PHE A 27 -10.96 1.05 -0.32
N VAL A 28 -10.74 2.23 0.26
CA VAL A 28 -10.55 2.41 1.70
C VAL A 28 -11.81 3.01 2.33
N ARG A 29 -12.28 2.41 3.42
CA ARG A 29 -13.44 2.87 4.19
C ARG A 29 -13.25 2.67 5.69
N LEU A 30 -13.85 3.54 6.49
CA LEU A 30 -14.04 3.27 7.92
C LEU A 30 -15.31 2.43 8.07
N CYS A 31 -15.16 1.19 8.52
CA CYS A 31 -16.29 0.29 8.75
C CYS A 31 -16.72 0.36 10.22
N PRO A 32 -18.04 0.37 10.52
CA PRO A 32 -18.53 0.25 11.89
C PRO A 32 -17.93 -1.00 12.57
N GLY A 33 -17.53 -0.86 13.84
CA GLY A 33 -16.97 -1.97 14.62
C GLY A 33 -15.47 -2.22 14.44
N ARG A 34 -14.75 -1.43 13.63
CA ARG A 34 -13.28 -1.48 13.55
C ARG A 34 -12.63 -0.23 14.15
N THR A 35 -11.52 -0.43 14.86
CA THR A 35 -10.66 0.66 15.35
C THR A 35 -9.73 1.24 14.26
N TYR A 36 -9.72 0.62 13.08
CA TYR A 36 -8.90 1.02 11.93
C TYR A 36 -9.71 0.90 10.62
N ARG A 37 -9.23 1.56 9.55
CA ARG A 37 -9.89 1.53 8.23
C ARG A 37 -9.77 0.15 7.57
N HIS A 38 -10.79 -0.26 6.85
CA HIS A 38 -10.75 -1.39 5.94
C HIS A 38 -10.10 -0.95 4.62
N TYR A 39 -9.07 -1.67 4.18
CA TYR A 39 -8.25 -1.35 3.01
C TYR A 39 -8.63 -2.13 1.74
N TRP A 40 -9.76 -2.83 1.78
CA TRP A 40 -10.35 -3.51 0.63
C TRP A 40 -11.88 -3.50 0.63
N GLN A 41 -12.48 -2.32 0.43
CA GLN A 41 -13.94 -2.16 0.27
C GLN A 41 -14.23 -1.82 -1.18
N MET A 42 -14.22 -2.85 -2.01
CA MET A 42 -14.57 -2.75 -3.43
C MET A 42 -16.10 -2.70 -3.61
N PRO A 43 -16.59 -2.09 -4.71
CA PRO A 43 -17.98 -2.26 -5.10
C PRO A 43 -18.31 -3.73 -5.39
N ALA A 44 -19.60 -4.07 -5.35
CA ALA A 44 -20.06 -5.41 -5.69
C ALA A 44 -19.55 -5.82 -7.10
N PRO A 45 -18.96 -7.02 -7.25
CA PRO A 45 -18.50 -7.51 -8.54
C PRO A 45 -19.64 -7.56 -9.56
N ARG A 46 -19.32 -7.26 -10.81
CA ARG A 46 -20.28 -7.26 -11.92
C ARG A 46 -20.56 -8.65 -12.46
N LYS A 47 -19.81 -9.66 -12.01
CA LYS A 47 -19.77 -11.01 -12.59
C LYS A 47 -19.32 -10.95 -14.06
N ASP A 48 -18.50 -9.96 -14.38
CA ASP A 48 -17.91 -9.71 -15.69
C ASP A 48 -16.41 -9.51 -15.47
N TYR A 49 -15.67 -10.60 -15.63
CA TYR A 49 -14.26 -10.67 -15.27
C TYR A 49 -13.41 -9.53 -15.90
N PRO A 50 -13.51 -9.24 -17.22
CA PRO A 50 -12.86 -8.07 -17.82
C PRO A 50 -13.18 -6.74 -17.13
N ALA A 51 -14.45 -6.47 -16.81
CA ALA A 51 -14.85 -5.21 -16.18
C ALA A 51 -14.39 -5.13 -14.72
N ASP A 52 -14.52 -6.22 -13.97
CA ASP A 52 -14.07 -6.31 -12.58
C ASP A 52 -12.54 -6.17 -12.51
N SER A 53 -11.82 -6.79 -13.45
CA SER A 53 -10.37 -6.63 -13.60
C SER A 53 -9.99 -5.20 -13.96
N ALA A 54 -10.73 -4.53 -14.84
CA ALA A 54 -10.50 -3.12 -15.15
C ALA A 54 -10.67 -2.22 -13.92
N TYR A 55 -11.68 -2.49 -13.08
CA TYR A 55 -11.87 -1.76 -11.83
C TYR A 55 -10.71 -2.00 -10.84
N GLY A 56 -10.24 -3.24 -10.73
CA GLY A 56 -9.03 -3.59 -10.00
C GLY A 56 -7.81 -2.79 -10.44
N ARG A 57 -7.56 -2.70 -11.77
CA ARG A 57 -6.45 -1.92 -12.33
C ARG A 57 -6.55 -0.44 -11.99
N GLU A 58 -7.74 0.15 -12.09
CA GLU A 58 -7.95 1.57 -11.76
C GLU A 58 -7.66 1.83 -10.27
N CYS A 59 -8.10 0.94 -9.38
CA CYS A 59 -7.76 0.99 -7.96
C CYS A 59 -6.24 0.89 -7.71
N ALA A 60 -5.53 0.00 -8.41
CA ALA A 60 -4.08 -0.10 -8.32
C ALA A 60 -3.39 1.18 -8.82
N ALA A 61 -3.90 1.82 -9.89
CA ALA A 61 -3.42 3.10 -10.37
C ALA A 61 -3.58 4.23 -9.31
N HIS A 62 -4.70 4.23 -8.59
CA HIS A 62 -4.90 5.13 -7.46
C HIS A 62 -3.89 4.90 -6.33
N LEU A 63 -3.59 3.64 -5.98
CA LEU A 63 -2.55 3.31 -5.01
C LEU A 63 -1.18 3.82 -5.44
N LEU A 64 -0.79 3.58 -6.69
CA LEU A 64 0.50 4.01 -7.24
C LEU A 64 0.61 5.54 -7.30
N GLN A 65 -0.46 6.23 -7.67
CA GLN A 65 -0.48 7.70 -7.65
C GLN A 65 -0.38 8.23 -6.21
N TRP A 66 -1.03 7.57 -5.24
CA TRP A 66 -0.86 7.90 -3.82
C TRP A 66 0.60 7.71 -3.37
N MET A 67 1.27 6.61 -3.75
CA MET A 67 2.69 6.38 -3.44
C MET A 67 3.59 7.45 -4.05
N LYS A 68 3.31 7.89 -5.28
CA LYS A 68 4.07 8.96 -5.96
C LYS A 68 3.96 10.30 -5.23
N ASP A 69 2.78 10.60 -4.68
CA ASP A 69 2.52 11.84 -3.96
C ASP A 69 2.99 11.78 -2.48
N ASN A 70 3.29 10.60 -1.94
CA ASN A 70 3.61 10.34 -0.51
C ASN A 70 4.86 9.46 -0.31
N ARG A 71 5.98 9.85 -0.94
CA ARG A 71 7.18 8.99 -1.05
C ARG A 71 7.78 8.59 0.29
N GLU A 72 7.77 9.49 1.26
CA GLU A 72 8.33 9.28 2.61
C GLU A 72 7.55 8.24 3.44
N TYR A 73 6.42 7.76 2.94
CA TYR A 73 5.58 6.77 3.58
C TYR A 73 5.53 5.42 2.84
N VAL A 74 6.15 5.33 1.68
CA VAL A 74 6.33 4.06 0.98
C VAL A 74 7.19 3.12 1.84
N GLY A 75 6.84 1.84 1.86
CA GLY A 75 7.49 0.83 2.70
C GLY A 75 6.91 0.67 4.12
N LYS A 76 5.90 1.46 4.51
CA LYS A 76 5.25 1.39 5.84
C LYS A 76 4.03 0.47 5.91
N GLY A 77 4.00 -0.57 5.08
CA GLY A 77 2.99 -1.64 5.14
C GLY A 77 1.59 -1.31 4.61
N LEU A 78 1.43 -0.31 3.74
CA LEU A 78 0.11 -0.04 3.13
C LEU A 78 -0.38 -1.24 2.29
N LEU A 79 0.48 -1.81 1.44
CA LEU A 79 0.11 -2.95 0.61
C LEU A 79 -0.21 -4.21 1.44
N SER A 80 0.45 -4.39 2.58
CA SER A 80 0.12 -5.51 3.49
C SER A 80 -1.22 -5.29 4.20
N ARG A 81 -1.58 -4.04 4.55
CA ARG A 81 -2.93 -3.72 5.05
C ARG A 81 -4.01 -3.99 4.01
N VAL A 82 -3.75 -3.65 2.74
CA VAL A 82 -4.64 -3.99 1.62
C VAL A 82 -4.81 -5.50 1.52
N ALA A 83 -3.71 -6.26 1.39
CA ALA A 83 -3.76 -7.71 1.24
C ALA A 83 -4.46 -8.41 2.42
N ARG A 84 -4.26 -7.94 3.66
CA ARG A 84 -4.93 -8.47 4.85
C ARG A 84 -6.46 -8.35 4.79
N ASP A 85 -6.96 -7.30 4.18
CA ASP A 85 -8.40 -7.02 4.12
C ASP A 85 -9.08 -7.64 2.87
N ILE A 86 -8.30 -8.28 1.98
CA ILE A 86 -8.83 -9.05 0.85
C ILE A 86 -9.27 -10.43 1.36
N ASP A 87 -10.51 -10.81 1.04
CA ASP A 87 -10.93 -12.20 1.09
C ASP A 87 -10.52 -12.89 -0.22
N PHE A 88 -9.48 -13.73 -0.17
CA PHE A 88 -8.98 -14.44 -1.34
C PHE A 88 -9.82 -15.68 -1.70
N ASP A 89 -10.67 -16.15 -0.79
CA ASP A 89 -11.57 -17.27 -1.04
C ASP A 89 -12.85 -16.83 -1.76
N ASP A 90 -13.16 -15.52 -1.75
CA ASP A 90 -14.24 -14.93 -2.53
C ASP A 90 -13.97 -14.98 -4.05
N ARG A 91 -14.66 -15.92 -4.71
CA ARG A 91 -14.59 -16.11 -6.17
C ARG A 91 -15.26 -15.00 -6.96
N ASP A 92 -16.30 -14.36 -6.40
CA ASP A 92 -17.01 -13.27 -7.09
C ASP A 92 -16.10 -12.03 -7.15
N GLY A 93 -15.33 -11.76 -6.09
CA GLY A 93 -14.32 -10.71 -6.04
C GLY A 93 -13.06 -10.95 -6.87
N ARG A 94 -12.88 -12.15 -7.45
CA ARG A 94 -11.64 -12.57 -8.12
C ARG A 94 -11.16 -11.62 -9.21
N GLY A 95 -12.06 -11.15 -10.07
CA GLY A 95 -11.70 -10.24 -11.15
C GLY A 95 -11.02 -8.98 -10.62
N GLN A 96 -11.53 -8.41 -9.53
CA GLN A 96 -11.06 -7.16 -8.96
C GLN A 96 -9.67 -7.28 -8.34
N TRP A 97 -9.43 -8.27 -7.47
CA TRP A 97 -8.10 -8.42 -6.84
C TRP A 97 -7.05 -8.91 -7.85
N MET A 98 -7.40 -9.79 -8.80
CA MET A 98 -6.48 -10.16 -9.89
C MET A 98 -6.09 -8.94 -10.73
N GLY A 99 -7.07 -8.13 -11.16
CA GLY A 99 -6.78 -6.92 -11.94
C GLY A 99 -5.90 -5.93 -11.18
N PHE A 100 -6.11 -5.80 -9.87
CA PHE A 100 -5.32 -4.95 -9.00
C PHE A 100 -3.85 -5.41 -8.94
N PHE A 101 -3.59 -6.67 -8.60
CA PHE A 101 -2.22 -7.19 -8.47
C PHE A 101 -1.50 -7.29 -9.82
N ASN A 102 -2.18 -7.72 -10.89
CA ASN A 102 -1.56 -7.78 -12.22
C ASN A 102 -1.05 -6.41 -12.69
N TYR A 103 -1.77 -5.33 -12.38
CA TYR A 103 -1.29 -3.98 -12.72
C TYR A 103 -0.10 -3.55 -11.86
N LEU A 104 -0.08 -3.93 -10.58
CA LEU A 104 1.08 -3.71 -9.72
C LEU A 104 2.29 -4.49 -10.24
N GLU A 105 2.13 -5.73 -10.70
CA GLU A 105 3.22 -6.53 -11.30
C GLU A 105 3.84 -5.84 -12.51
N ILE A 106 3.02 -5.33 -13.43
CA ILE A 106 3.50 -4.56 -14.58
C ILE A 106 4.31 -3.33 -14.11
N MET A 107 3.82 -2.62 -13.10
CA MET A 107 4.48 -1.41 -12.59
C MET A 107 5.75 -1.74 -11.81
N MET A 108 5.79 -2.88 -11.12
CA MET A 108 6.99 -3.41 -10.47
C MET A 108 8.05 -3.80 -11.51
N LEU A 109 7.67 -4.44 -12.62
CA LEU A 109 8.59 -4.75 -13.72
C LEU A 109 9.22 -3.47 -14.29
N LEU A 110 8.40 -2.47 -14.62
CA LEU A 110 8.89 -1.17 -15.11
C LEU A 110 9.84 -0.47 -14.13
N GLY A 111 9.60 -0.63 -12.82
CA GLY A 111 10.49 -0.11 -11.78
C GLY A 111 11.78 -0.93 -11.63
N ALA A 112 11.68 -2.26 -11.70
CA ALA A 112 12.79 -3.19 -11.60
C ALA A 112 13.79 -2.99 -12.74
N ASP A 113 13.31 -2.73 -13.96
CA ASP A 113 14.14 -2.44 -15.13
C ASP A 113 15.02 -1.18 -14.96
N ARG A 114 14.69 -0.31 -13.99
CA ARG A 114 15.42 0.93 -13.71
C ARG A 114 16.45 0.79 -12.59
N VAL A 115 16.53 -0.37 -11.94
CA VAL A 115 17.36 -0.55 -10.73
C VAL A 115 18.10 -1.88 -10.77
N ARG A 116 19.36 -1.89 -10.29
CA ARG A 116 20.05 -3.16 -9.99
C ARG A 116 19.46 -3.76 -8.71
N VAL A 117 18.37 -4.51 -8.85
CA VAL A 117 17.51 -4.96 -7.74
C VAL A 117 18.30 -5.58 -6.58
N TYR A 118 19.19 -6.53 -6.86
CA TYR A 118 19.98 -7.19 -5.80
C TYR A 118 20.97 -6.23 -5.11
N ARG A 119 21.67 -5.39 -5.87
CA ARG A 119 22.56 -4.37 -5.28
C ARG A 119 21.77 -3.39 -4.39
N HIS A 120 20.56 -3.04 -4.80
CA HIS A 120 19.71 -2.16 -4.02
C HIS A 120 19.27 -2.83 -2.71
N VAL A 121 18.80 -4.08 -2.74
CA VAL A 121 18.36 -4.77 -1.52
C VAL A 121 19.51 -5.00 -0.53
N ASP A 122 20.72 -5.31 -1.02
CA ASP A 122 21.92 -5.42 -0.17
C ASP A 122 22.21 -4.09 0.54
N SER A 123 22.08 -2.97 -0.18
CA SER A 123 22.25 -1.63 0.40
C SER A 123 21.19 -1.33 1.46
N GLN A 124 19.94 -1.78 1.25
CA GLN A 124 18.88 -1.65 2.26
C GLN A 124 19.19 -2.48 3.51
N HIS A 125 19.60 -3.74 3.36
CA HIS A 125 19.98 -4.58 4.50
C HIS A 125 21.10 -3.94 5.32
N GLN A 126 22.14 -3.44 4.67
CA GLN A 126 23.25 -2.73 5.33
C GLN A 126 22.76 -1.48 6.08
N LEU A 127 21.88 -0.68 5.48
CA LEU A 127 21.28 0.48 6.12
C LEU A 127 20.53 0.09 7.41
N TYR A 128 19.68 -0.93 7.35
CA TYR A 128 18.91 -1.38 8.52
C TYR A 128 19.80 -1.95 9.63
N LEU A 129 20.87 -2.66 9.29
CA LEU A 129 21.88 -3.10 10.25
C LEU A 129 22.58 -1.91 10.92
N ALA A 130 23.00 -0.91 10.15
CA ALA A 130 23.65 0.29 10.66
C ALA A 130 22.73 1.11 11.58
N LEU A 131 21.45 1.26 11.20
CA LEU A 131 20.44 1.91 12.06
C LEU A 131 20.27 1.16 13.38
N GLY A 132 20.22 -0.17 13.35
CA GLY A 132 20.16 -1.00 14.55
C GLY A 132 21.38 -0.83 15.45
N GLN A 133 22.58 -0.77 14.88
CA GLN A 133 23.82 -0.52 15.63
C GLN A 133 23.82 0.87 16.27
N ARG A 134 23.41 1.91 15.52
CA ARG A 134 23.30 3.29 16.03
C ARG A 134 22.37 3.36 17.24
N LEU A 135 21.17 2.77 17.13
CA LEU A 135 20.20 2.74 18.24
C LEU A 135 20.75 2.03 19.48
N LYS A 136 21.47 0.91 19.30
CA LYS A 136 22.13 0.21 20.41
C LYS A 136 23.20 1.06 21.09
N LEU A 137 24.02 1.78 20.31
CA LEU A 137 25.03 2.69 20.84
C LEU A 137 24.41 3.87 21.60
N GLU A 138 23.39 4.51 21.03
CA GLU A 138 22.64 5.59 21.68
C GLU A 138 22.04 5.13 23.02
N ALA A 139 21.42 3.94 23.05
CA ALA A 139 20.87 3.36 24.27
C ALA A 139 21.95 3.05 25.32
N ARG A 140 23.15 2.62 24.89
CA ARG A 140 24.30 2.39 25.77
C ARG A 140 24.80 3.71 26.38
N PHE A 141 24.98 4.76 25.57
CA PHE A 141 25.42 6.06 26.06
C PHE A 141 24.41 6.70 27.01
N ARG A 142 23.10 6.60 26.73
CA ARG A 142 22.05 7.04 27.66
C ARG A 142 22.17 6.35 29.01
N ARG A 143 22.36 5.02 29.03
CA ARG A 143 22.55 4.24 30.26
C ARG A 143 23.79 4.67 31.04
N ILE A 144 24.92 4.92 30.37
CA ILE A 144 26.15 5.38 31.02
C ILE A 144 25.96 6.78 31.64
N ARG A 145 25.33 7.73 30.93
CA ARG A 145 25.05 9.06 31.49
C ARG A 145 24.14 9.02 32.71
N LEU A 146 23.15 8.13 32.73
CA LEU A 146 22.23 7.98 33.85
C LEU A 146 22.88 7.30 35.08
N ARG A 147 23.94 6.51 34.89
CA ARG A 147 24.68 5.85 35.98
C ARG A 147 25.73 6.77 36.63
N ASN A 148 26.18 7.79 35.91
CA ASN A 148 27.18 8.75 36.36
C ASN A 148 26.56 10.07 36.88
N ARG A 149 25.24 10.08 37.11
CA ARG A 149 24.50 11.11 37.85
C ARG A 149 24.06 10.51 39.17
#